data_AF-A0A963VB15-F1
#
_entry.id   AF-A0A963VB15-F1
#
_cell.length_a   1.000
_cell.length_b   1.000
_cell.length_c   1.000
_cell.angle_alpha   90.00
_cell.angle_beta   90.00
_cell.angle_gamma   90.00
#
_symmetry.space_group_name_H-M   'P 1'
#
loop_
_entity.id
_entity.type
_entity.pdbx_description
1 polymer ?
#
loop_
_entity_poly.entity_id
_entity_poly.type
_entity_poly.pdbx_seq_one_letter_code
_entity_poly.pdbx_strand_id
1 'polypeptide(L)'
;FIDMHKEGAGFRAMMNNFAIAVSVGLQYGVPLEEFVDAFTFTKFEPAGMVQGNDSIKNATSILDYIFRELAVSYLDRTDLAHVKPQGATFDDLGGGNDEGKVNLTEVSETAASKSVELLKSISSTGYLRKRLPQELVVLQGGAGGTALAGDPIAALATLVPATAAAATAASTAISTGTVTMDARTKARMQGYEGDPCGECGNYTLVRNGTCMKCNTCGGTSGCS
;
A
#
# COMPACT_ATOMS: atom_id res chain seq x y z
N PHE A 1 -11.96 -6.10 -11.89
CA PHE A 1 -13.29 -6.07 -12.52
C PHE A 1 -14.33 -6.38 -11.45
N ILE A 2 -15.42 -5.61 -11.39
CA ILE A 2 -16.45 -5.74 -10.34
C ILE A 2 -17.26 -7.01 -10.66
N ASP A 3 -17.07 -8.07 -9.87
CA ASP A 3 -17.83 -9.32 -10.03
C ASP A 3 -19.09 -9.28 -9.16
N MET A 4 -20.23 -9.24 -9.82
CA MET A 4 -21.54 -9.28 -9.19
C MET A 4 -22.19 -10.62 -9.47
N HIS A 5 -22.37 -11.40 -8.39
CA HIS A 5 -22.84 -12.78 -8.47
C HIS A 5 -24.35 -12.94 -8.35
N LYS A 6 -25.09 -11.88 -8.00
CA LYS A 6 -26.55 -11.94 -7.73
C LYS A 6 -27.41 -11.13 -8.72
N GLU A 7 -26.79 -10.52 -9.73
CA GLU A 7 -27.49 -9.69 -10.70
C GLU A 7 -27.39 -10.23 -12.11
N GLY A 8 -28.37 -9.89 -12.95
CA GLY A 8 -28.48 -10.38 -14.31
C GLY A 8 -27.24 -10.09 -15.16
N ALA A 9 -27.00 -10.92 -16.18
CA ALA A 9 -25.82 -10.83 -17.04
C ALA A 9 -25.63 -9.43 -17.69
N GLY A 10 -26.72 -8.72 -17.98
CA GLY A 10 -26.68 -7.36 -18.52
C GLY A 10 -26.08 -6.34 -17.55
N PHE A 11 -26.46 -6.37 -16.27
CA PHE A 11 -25.93 -5.44 -15.27
C PHE A 11 -24.45 -5.69 -15.01
N ARG A 12 -24.05 -6.97 -14.88
CA ARG A 12 -22.65 -7.37 -14.74
C ARG A 12 -21.78 -6.86 -15.89
N ALA A 13 -22.24 -7.03 -17.13
CA ALA A 13 -21.51 -6.56 -18.31
C ALA A 13 -21.40 -5.03 -18.35
N MET A 14 -22.48 -4.31 -18.01
CA MET A 14 -22.49 -2.85 -17.96
C MET A 14 -21.55 -2.32 -16.88
N MET A 15 -21.58 -2.89 -15.68
CA MET A 15 -20.70 -2.50 -14.57
C MET A 15 -19.22 -2.78 -14.88
N ASN A 16 -18.95 -3.88 -15.60
CA ASN A 16 -17.61 -4.19 -16.07
C ASN A 16 -17.09 -3.13 -17.06
N ASN A 17 -17.90 -2.74 -18.03
CA ASN A 17 -17.55 -1.67 -18.99
C ASN A 17 -17.42 -0.30 -18.30
N PHE A 18 -18.26 -0.02 -17.32
CA PHE A 18 -18.18 1.20 -16.52
C PHE A 18 -16.85 1.29 -15.77
N ALA A 19 -16.43 0.21 -15.11
CA ALA A 19 -15.15 0.17 -14.40
C ALA A 19 -13.95 0.41 -15.35
N ILE A 20 -14.01 -0.09 -16.60
CA ILE A 20 -13.00 0.18 -17.62
C ILE A 20 -12.99 1.67 -17.97
N ALA A 21 -14.16 2.26 -18.25
CA ALA A 21 -14.28 3.65 -18.65
C ALA A 21 -13.72 4.60 -17.58
N VAL A 22 -14.06 4.38 -16.31
CA VAL A 22 -13.54 5.19 -15.19
C VAL A 22 -12.03 4.99 -15.03
N SER A 23 -11.55 3.74 -15.13
CA SER A 23 -10.11 3.46 -15.04
C SER A 23 -9.34 4.19 -16.13
N VAL A 24 -9.85 4.19 -17.36
CA VAL A 24 -9.25 4.93 -18.47
C VAL A 24 -9.34 6.44 -18.21
N GLY A 25 -10.51 6.97 -17.83
CA GLY A 25 -10.68 8.40 -17.55
C GLY A 25 -9.67 8.95 -16.53
N LEU A 26 -9.48 8.23 -15.42
CA LEU A 26 -8.50 8.62 -14.39
C LEU A 26 -7.05 8.52 -14.89
N GLN A 27 -6.73 7.56 -15.76
CA GLN A 27 -5.38 7.45 -16.35
C GLN A 27 -5.05 8.58 -17.33
N TYR A 28 -6.06 9.12 -18.03
CA TYR A 28 -5.89 10.19 -19.02
C TYR A 28 -6.09 11.61 -18.45
N GLY A 29 -6.10 11.74 -17.12
CA GLY A 29 -6.03 13.04 -16.44
C GLY A 29 -7.37 13.68 -16.10
N VAL A 30 -8.47 12.93 -16.16
CA VAL A 30 -9.76 13.44 -15.64
C VAL A 30 -9.69 13.45 -14.10
N PRO A 31 -9.94 14.61 -13.46
CA PRO A 31 -9.89 14.73 -12.01
C PRO A 31 -10.94 13.84 -11.33
N LEU A 32 -10.57 13.26 -10.18
CA LEU A 32 -11.47 12.38 -9.43
C LEU A 32 -12.69 13.13 -8.89
N GLU A 33 -12.52 14.41 -8.58
CA GLU A 33 -13.56 15.32 -8.08
C GLU A 33 -14.74 15.39 -9.06
N GLU A 34 -14.47 15.51 -10.36
CA GLU A 34 -15.50 15.56 -11.39
C GLU A 34 -16.30 14.25 -11.46
N PHE A 35 -15.62 13.11 -11.33
CA PHE A 35 -16.29 11.80 -11.27
C PHE A 35 -17.17 11.67 -10.03
N VAL A 36 -16.68 12.11 -8.88
CA VAL A 36 -17.44 12.06 -7.62
C VAL A 36 -18.70 12.91 -7.74
N ASP A 37 -18.58 14.15 -8.21
CA ASP A 37 -19.73 15.04 -8.35
C ASP A 37 -20.74 14.52 -9.38
N ALA A 38 -20.28 13.85 -10.45
CA ALA A 38 -21.16 13.30 -11.48
C ALA A 38 -21.90 12.02 -11.06
N PHE A 39 -21.28 11.15 -10.25
CA PHE A 39 -21.79 9.81 -9.97
C PHE A 39 -22.32 9.59 -8.54
N THR A 40 -22.09 10.54 -7.62
CA THR A 40 -22.71 10.52 -6.29
C THR A 40 -24.22 10.74 -6.37
N PHE A 41 -24.96 10.19 -5.39
CA PHE A 41 -26.43 10.24 -5.32
C PHE A 41 -27.17 9.59 -6.49
N THR A 42 -26.47 8.89 -7.38
CA THR A 42 -27.11 8.04 -8.37
C THR A 42 -27.87 6.91 -7.66
N LYS A 43 -29.06 6.61 -8.18
CA LYS A 43 -29.93 5.56 -7.63
C LYS A 43 -29.99 4.40 -8.60
N PHE A 44 -29.49 3.26 -8.17
CA PHE A 44 -29.56 1.99 -8.88
C PHE A 44 -29.78 0.88 -7.85
N GLU A 45 -30.64 -0.08 -8.15
CA GLU A 45 -30.59 -1.36 -7.43
C GLU A 45 -29.26 -2.04 -7.74
N PRO A 46 -28.57 -2.62 -6.75
CA PRO A 46 -28.99 -2.90 -5.38
C PRO A 46 -28.68 -1.72 -4.44
N ALA A 47 -29.65 -1.38 -3.58
CA ALA A 47 -29.50 -0.38 -2.54
C ALA A 47 -29.65 -1.02 -1.16
N GLY A 48 -28.92 -0.52 -0.17
CA GLY A 48 -29.05 -1.03 1.19
C GLY A 48 -27.86 -0.75 2.09
N MET A 49 -27.92 -1.41 3.25
CA MET A 49 -26.93 -1.25 4.31
C MET A 49 -25.59 -1.84 3.90
N VAL A 50 -24.53 -1.04 4.01
CA VAL A 50 -23.16 -1.43 3.71
C VAL A 50 -22.55 -2.07 4.96
N GLN A 51 -21.87 -3.20 4.78
CA GLN A 51 -21.18 -3.91 5.85
C GLN A 51 -19.66 -3.71 5.73
N GLY A 52 -18.98 -3.48 6.85
CA GLY A 52 -17.51 -3.41 6.89
C GLY A 52 -16.88 -2.07 6.45
N ASN A 53 -17.69 -1.00 6.44
CA ASN A 53 -17.24 0.38 6.23
C ASN A 53 -17.69 1.26 7.40
N ASP A 54 -16.78 2.07 7.94
CA ASP A 54 -16.99 2.87 9.14
C ASP A 54 -17.63 4.24 8.83
N SER A 55 -17.39 4.78 7.63
CA SER A 55 -17.85 6.11 7.21
C SER A 55 -19.20 6.09 6.50
N ILE A 56 -19.48 5.02 5.75
CA ILE A 56 -20.68 4.89 4.91
C ILE A 56 -21.49 3.66 5.35
N LYS A 57 -22.64 3.89 6.00
CA LYS A 57 -23.50 2.82 6.53
C LYS A 57 -24.61 2.37 5.58
N ASN A 58 -25.09 3.24 4.70
CA ASN A 58 -26.16 2.93 3.75
C ASN A 58 -25.86 3.62 2.42
N ALA A 59 -26.08 2.94 1.30
CA ALA A 59 -25.89 3.49 -0.04
C ALA A 59 -27.11 3.24 -0.93
N THR A 60 -27.40 4.19 -1.80
CA THR A 60 -28.53 4.12 -2.73
C THR A 60 -28.19 3.43 -4.06
N SER A 61 -26.93 3.06 -4.23
CA SER A 61 -26.36 2.37 -5.40
C SER A 61 -24.95 1.87 -5.07
N ILE A 62 -24.48 0.85 -5.78
CA ILE A 62 -23.07 0.44 -5.78
C ILE A 62 -22.17 1.58 -6.29
N LEU A 63 -22.61 2.33 -7.31
CA LEU A 63 -21.85 3.45 -7.84
C LEU A 63 -21.74 4.58 -6.81
N ASP A 64 -22.86 4.95 -6.20
CA ASP A 64 -22.90 5.93 -5.11
C ASP A 64 -21.95 5.51 -3.98
N TYR A 65 -21.97 4.23 -3.57
CA TYR A 65 -21.03 3.73 -2.58
C TYR A 65 -19.57 3.88 -2.98
N ILE A 66 -19.19 3.46 -4.19
CA ILE A 66 -17.80 3.48 -4.65
C ILE A 66 -17.28 4.91 -4.74
N PHE A 67 -17.98 5.82 -5.41
CA PHE A 67 -17.51 7.19 -5.56
C PHE A 67 -17.52 7.96 -4.23
N ARG A 68 -18.48 7.66 -3.36
CA ARG A 68 -18.50 8.24 -2.03
C ARG A 68 -17.35 7.74 -1.16
N GLU A 69 -17.01 6.46 -1.24
CA GLU A 69 -15.84 5.91 -0.56
C GLU A 69 -14.52 6.49 -1.11
N LEU A 70 -14.43 6.66 -2.43
CA LEU A 70 -13.27 7.29 -3.07
C LEU A 70 -13.13 8.76 -2.65
N ALA A 71 -14.23 9.51 -2.61
CA ALA A 71 -14.24 10.89 -2.13
C ALA A 71 -13.80 11.00 -0.67
N VAL A 72 -14.36 10.15 0.18
CA VAL A 72 -14.03 10.13 1.61
C VAL A 72 -12.60 9.65 1.83
N SER A 73 -12.06 8.74 1.01
CA SER A 73 -10.73 8.12 1.22
C SER A 73 -9.57 8.87 0.57
N TYR A 74 -9.80 9.51 -0.57
CA TYR A 74 -8.75 10.17 -1.35
C TYR A 74 -8.86 11.69 -1.38
N LEU A 75 -10.08 12.24 -1.27
CA LEU A 75 -10.32 13.69 -1.28
C LEU A 75 -10.60 14.25 0.12
N ASP A 76 -10.60 13.39 1.15
CA ASP A 76 -10.97 13.71 2.54
C ASP A 76 -12.29 14.49 2.66
N ARG A 77 -13.23 14.27 1.71
CA ARG A 77 -14.52 14.94 1.66
C ARG A 77 -15.48 14.32 2.68
N THR A 78 -15.46 14.84 3.91
CA THR A 78 -16.25 14.31 5.05
C THR A 78 -17.73 14.71 5.01
N ASP A 79 -18.11 15.63 4.13
CA ASP A 79 -19.51 16.03 3.86
C ASP A 79 -20.37 14.88 3.34
N LEU A 80 -19.75 13.95 2.62
CA LEU A 80 -20.39 12.77 2.04
C LEU A 80 -20.44 11.57 3.00
N ALA A 81 -19.72 11.62 4.12
CA ALA A 81 -19.71 10.55 5.12
C ALA A 81 -20.97 10.61 5.99
N HIS A 82 -21.65 9.46 6.16
CA HIS A 82 -22.80 9.37 7.07
C HIS A 82 -22.35 9.41 8.54
N VAL A 83 -21.13 8.95 8.81
CA VAL A 83 -20.46 9.10 10.10
C VAL A 83 -19.14 9.80 9.83
N LYS A 84 -19.01 11.03 10.35
CA LYS A 84 -17.72 11.73 10.35
C LYS A 84 -16.72 10.87 11.15
N PRO A 85 -15.56 10.49 10.58
CA PRO A 85 -14.52 9.83 11.36
C PRO A 85 -14.10 10.79 12.48
N GLN A 86 -14.28 10.38 13.73
CA GLN A 86 -13.78 11.12 14.88
C GLN A 86 -12.26 11.04 14.88
N GLY A 87 -11.61 12.04 14.28
CA GLY A 87 -10.15 12.11 14.19
C GLY A 87 -9.65 13.25 13.30
N ALA A 88 -9.31 14.38 13.94
CA ALA A 88 -8.41 15.43 13.48
C ALA A 88 -8.87 16.39 12.36
N THR A 89 -10.05 17.00 12.49
CA THR A 89 -10.26 18.37 11.99
C THR A 89 -10.28 19.35 13.16
N PHE A 90 -9.42 20.36 13.11
CA PHE A 90 -9.23 21.45 14.10
C PHE A 90 -10.49 22.32 14.31
N ASP A 91 -11.63 21.96 13.74
CA ASP A 91 -12.86 22.78 13.70
C ASP A 91 -14.01 22.21 14.57
N ASP A 92 -13.82 21.06 15.23
CA ASP A 92 -14.74 20.58 16.28
C ASP A 92 -14.36 21.15 17.66
N LEU A 93 -14.06 22.45 17.72
CA LEU A 93 -14.13 23.21 18.97
C LEU A 93 -15.61 23.41 19.29
N GLY A 94 -16.13 22.47 20.07
CA GLY A 94 -17.49 22.46 20.56
C GLY A 94 -17.90 23.77 21.24
N GLY A 95 -19.17 24.11 21.03
CA GLY A 95 -19.89 25.07 21.88
C GLY A 95 -19.73 24.69 23.34
N GLY A 96 -19.36 25.69 24.14
CA GLY A 96 -18.83 25.53 25.48
C GLY A 96 -19.75 24.81 26.47
N ASN A 97 -19.11 24.07 27.38
CA ASN A 97 -19.23 24.26 28.83
C ASN A 97 -18.35 23.24 29.55
N ASP A 98 -17.05 23.49 29.62
CA ASP A 98 -16.16 22.97 30.67
C ASP A 98 -14.85 23.78 30.67
N GLU A 99 -14.92 24.98 31.25
CA GLU A 99 -13.76 25.77 31.65
C GLU A 99 -12.93 25.04 32.72
N GLY A 100 -11.60 25.09 32.59
CA GLY A 100 -10.74 25.22 33.79
C GLY A 100 -9.98 24.00 34.31
N LYS A 101 -9.61 23.02 33.48
CA LYS A 101 -8.52 22.08 33.84
C LYS A 101 -7.45 22.03 32.78
N VAL A 102 -6.48 22.93 32.90
CA VAL A 102 -5.16 22.78 32.28
C VAL A 102 -4.50 21.55 32.92
N ASN A 103 -4.35 20.49 32.12
CA ASN A 103 -3.45 19.39 32.43
C ASN A 103 -2.42 19.34 31.30
N LEU A 104 -1.48 20.29 31.36
CA LEU A 104 -0.29 20.27 30.51
C LEU A 104 0.59 19.09 30.96
N THR A 105 0.83 18.17 30.03
CA THR A 105 2.18 17.63 29.86
C THR A 105 2.55 17.85 28.40
N GLU A 106 3.43 18.83 28.16
CA GLU A 106 4.04 19.10 26.86
C GLU A 106 4.85 17.87 26.44
N VAL A 107 4.36 17.16 25.42
CA VAL A 107 5.13 16.09 24.77
C VAL A 107 5.84 16.72 23.56
N SER A 108 7.16 16.71 23.63
CA SER A 108 8.09 17.23 22.62
C SER A 108 7.75 16.84 21.18
N GLU A 109 7.47 17.84 20.35
CA GLU A 109 6.82 17.76 19.03
C GLU A 109 7.71 17.37 17.83
N THR A 110 8.97 16.98 18.00
CA THR A 110 9.92 17.03 16.86
C THR A 110 10.33 15.69 16.24
N ALA A 111 10.00 14.54 16.84
CA ALA A 111 10.44 13.22 16.35
C ALA A 111 9.31 12.29 15.88
N ALA A 112 8.10 12.38 16.46
CA ALA A 112 6.98 11.50 16.09
C ALA A 112 6.32 11.90 14.76
N SER A 113 6.30 13.20 14.45
CA SER A 113 5.73 13.76 13.22
C SER A 113 6.46 13.29 11.95
N LYS A 114 7.79 13.24 11.96
CA LYS A 114 8.59 12.81 10.80
C LYS A 114 8.34 11.35 10.41
N SER A 115 8.20 10.47 11.40
CA SER A 115 7.94 9.04 11.16
C SER A 115 6.58 8.82 10.49
N VAL A 116 5.57 9.56 10.95
CA VAL A 116 4.20 9.52 10.42
C VAL A 116 4.10 10.18 9.05
N GLU A 117 4.84 11.26 8.81
CA GLU A 117 4.87 11.98 7.54
C GLU A 117 5.56 11.16 6.44
N LEU A 118 6.62 10.41 6.79
CA LEU A 118 7.26 9.45 5.88
C LEU A 118 6.35 8.25 5.55
N LEU A 119 5.53 7.79 6.51
CA LEU A 119 4.53 6.74 6.25
C LEU A 119 3.40 7.25 5.34
N LYS A 120 3.02 8.54 5.46
CA LYS A 120 2.00 9.19 4.62
C LYS A 120 2.51 9.47 3.20
N SER A 121 3.81 9.71 3.00
CA SER A 121 4.38 9.93 1.67
C SER A 121 4.64 8.64 0.88
N ILE A 122 4.76 7.50 1.58
CA ILE A 122 5.05 6.19 0.96
C ILE A 122 3.77 5.34 0.82
N SER A 123 2.75 5.56 1.65
CA SER A 123 1.50 4.80 1.63
C SER A 123 0.32 5.67 1.21
N SER A 124 -0.55 5.14 0.34
CA SER A 124 -1.81 5.82 0.03
C SER A 124 -2.64 5.99 1.31
N THR A 125 -3.27 7.16 1.44
CA THR A 125 -4.11 7.53 2.59
C THR A 125 -5.25 6.52 2.81
N GLY A 126 -5.73 5.88 1.74
CA GLY A 126 -6.72 4.81 1.79
C GLY A 126 -6.19 3.46 2.32
N TYR A 127 -4.91 3.12 2.13
CA TYR A 127 -4.33 1.85 2.60
C TYR A 127 -4.17 1.80 4.13
N LEU A 128 -3.97 2.96 4.76
CA LEU A 128 -3.69 3.06 6.21
C LEU A 128 -4.95 2.94 7.08
N ARG A 129 -6.15 3.26 6.56
CA ARG A 129 -7.39 3.27 7.38
C ARG A 129 -7.75 1.92 8.02
N LYS A 130 -7.36 0.79 7.41
CA LYS A 130 -7.65 -0.57 7.93
C LYS A 130 -6.45 -1.29 8.55
N ARG A 131 -5.27 -0.67 8.53
CA ARG A 131 -3.98 -1.31 8.90
C ARG A 131 -3.17 -0.51 9.91
N LEU A 132 -3.63 0.65 10.36
CA LEU A 132 -3.01 1.37 11.47
C LEU A 132 -3.20 0.57 12.76
N PRO A 133 -2.13 0.05 13.39
CA PRO A 133 -2.25 -0.55 14.72
C PRO A 133 -2.67 0.56 15.70
N GLN A 134 -3.74 0.33 16.46
CA GLN A 134 -4.25 1.26 17.49
C GLN A 134 -3.31 1.41 18.69
N GLU A 135 -2.16 0.74 18.69
CA GLU A 135 -1.15 0.85 19.73
C GLU A 135 0.25 0.83 19.09
N LEU A 136 0.65 1.93 18.44
CA LEU A 136 2.06 2.14 18.11
C LEU A 136 2.79 2.60 19.38
N VAL A 137 3.07 1.66 20.28
CA VAL A 137 3.97 1.90 21.42
C VAL A 137 5.38 2.07 20.85
N VAL A 138 5.86 3.31 20.84
CA VAL A 138 7.27 3.62 20.58
C VAL A 138 8.06 3.02 21.73
N LEU A 139 8.62 1.83 21.53
CA LEU A 139 9.58 1.26 22.46
C LEU A 139 10.83 2.15 22.41
N GLN A 140 10.91 3.08 23.36
CA GLN A 140 12.07 3.93 23.64
C GLN A 140 13.25 3.05 24.08
N GLY A 141 13.86 2.36 23.12
CA GLY A 141 15.08 1.59 23.31
C GLY A 141 16.27 2.52 23.32
N GLY A 142 16.60 3.07 24.48
CA GLY A 142 17.86 3.76 24.70
C GLY A 142 19.04 2.81 24.49
N ALA A 143 19.76 3.00 23.38
CA ALA A 143 21.12 2.51 23.21
C ALA A 143 21.87 3.41 22.20
N GLY A 144 22.76 4.26 22.74
CA GLY A 144 23.94 4.75 22.02
C GLY A 144 23.72 5.95 21.10
N GLY A 145 23.75 7.15 21.68
CA GLY A 145 24.06 8.37 20.94
C GLY A 145 25.47 8.31 20.35
N THR A 146 25.60 7.84 19.11
CA THR A 146 26.75 8.10 18.20
C THR A 146 26.41 7.97 16.71
N ALA A 147 25.17 7.66 16.31
CA ALA A 147 24.82 7.43 14.90
C ALA A 147 24.16 8.62 14.17
N LEU A 148 24.16 9.84 14.75
CA LEU A 148 23.54 11.02 14.12
C LEU A 148 24.47 11.79 13.14
N ALA A 149 25.58 11.16 12.73
CA ALA A 149 26.47 11.69 11.70
C ALA A 149 26.71 10.68 10.55
N GLY A 150 25.79 9.75 10.33
CA GLY A 150 25.87 8.74 9.27
C GLY A 150 24.56 8.61 8.51
N ASP A 151 24.68 8.31 7.22
CA ASP A 151 23.60 8.29 6.22
C ASP A 151 22.28 7.66 6.72
N PRO A 152 21.13 8.30 6.45
CA PRO A 152 19.80 7.85 6.90
C PRO A 152 19.41 6.46 6.33
N ILE A 153 20.15 5.98 5.34
CA ILE A 153 19.98 4.67 4.70
C ILE A 153 20.49 3.55 5.60
N ALA A 154 21.52 3.79 6.41
CA ALA A 154 22.11 2.79 7.30
C ALA A 154 21.20 2.48 8.50
N ALA A 155 20.51 3.49 9.04
CA ALA A 155 19.54 3.32 10.11
C ALA A 155 18.31 2.51 9.66
N LEU A 156 17.93 2.64 8.39
CA LEU A 156 16.80 1.92 7.80
C LEU A 156 17.08 0.41 7.62
N ALA A 157 18.34 0.05 7.32
CA ALA A 157 18.76 -1.34 7.15
C ALA A 157 18.76 -2.16 8.47
N THR A 158 18.94 -1.49 9.61
CA THR A 158 18.91 -2.12 10.94
C THR A 158 17.51 -2.31 11.52
N LEU A 159 16.55 -1.47 11.14
CA LEU A 159 15.18 -1.50 11.66
C LEU A 159 14.23 -2.35 10.81
N VAL A 160 14.53 -2.52 9.51
CA VAL A 160 13.76 -3.36 8.59
C VAL A 160 14.71 -4.18 7.72
N PRO A 161 15.05 -5.44 8.09
CA PRO A 161 15.96 -6.25 7.30
C PRO A 161 15.42 -6.60 5.90
N ALA A 162 14.11 -6.35 5.66
CA ALA A 162 13.45 -6.56 4.38
C ALA A 162 13.66 -5.43 3.36
N THR A 163 14.09 -4.22 3.76
CA THR A 163 14.35 -3.09 2.83
C THR A 163 15.81 -2.99 2.38
N ALA A 164 16.73 -3.72 3.03
CA ALA A 164 18.12 -3.86 2.56
C ALA A 164 18.22 -4.47 1.14
N ALA A 165 17.18 -5.18 0.68
CA ALA A 165 17.11 -5.73 -0.67
C ALA A 165 16.55 -4.77 -1.74
N ALA A 166 16.01 -3.61 -1.36
CA ALA A 166 15.30 -2.70 -2.27
C ALA A 166 16.01 -1.35 -2.53
N ALA A 167 17.10 -1.04 -1.81
CA ALA A 167 17.77 0.26 -1.86
C ALA A 167 18.94 0.36 -2.87
N THR A 168 18.90 -0.35 -4.01
CA THR A 168 19.91 -0.19 -5.08
C THR A 168 19.41 0.44 -6.38
N ALA A 169 18.29 1.16 -6.39
CA ALA A 169 17.89 1.87 -7.60
C ALA A 169 17.17 3.19 -7.29
N ALA A 170 17.95 4.27 -7.17
CA ALA A 170 17.74 5.53 -7.89
C ALA A 170 18.54 6.65 -7.20
N SER A 171 19.73 6.96 -7.73
CA SER A 171 20.30 8.30 -7.67
C SER A 171 21.25 8.48 -8.85
N THR A 172 20.87 9.44 -9.69
CA THR A 172 21.60 9.96 -10.84
C THR A 172 22.97 10.45 -10.40
N ALA A 173 24.01 9.64 -10.61
CA ALA A 173 25.40 10.03 -10.42
C ALA A 173 26.21 9.60 -11.64
N ILE A 174 27.04 10.53 -12.09
CA ILE A 174 27.91 10.49 -13.26
C ILE A 174 28.69 9.18 -13.29
N SER A 175 28.57 8.47 -14.41
CA SER A 175 29.14 7.15 -14.66
C SER A 175 30.67 7.21 -14.66
N THR A 176 31.29 6.96 -13.50
CA THR A 176 32.58 6.28 -13.44
C THR A 176 32.26 4.80 -13.16
N GLY A 177 32.48 3.96 -14.16
CA GLY A 177 31.90 2.62 -14.24
C GLY A 177 32.38 1.65 -13.16
N THR A 178 31.49 1.30 -12.24
CA THR A 178 31.47 0.00 -11.56
C THR A 178 30.18 -0.70 -11.94
N VAL A 179 30.26 -1.60 -12.93
CA VAL A 179 29.16 -2.48 -13.32
C VAL A 179 28.83 -3.42 -12.16
N THR A 180 27.75 -3.14 -11.44
CA THR A 180 27.16 -4.13 -10.54
C THR A 180 26.61 -5.26 -11.42
N MET A 181 27.20 -6.46 -11.28
CA MET A 181 26.83 -7.61 -12.10
C MET A 181 25.39 -8.02 -11.80
N ASP A 182 24.51 -7.94 -12.81
CA ASP A 182 23.12 -8.40 -12.70
C ASP A 182 23.04 -9.81 -12.12
N ALA A 183 22.06 -10.05 -11.24
CA ALA A 183 21.86 -11.37 -10.60
C ALA A 183 21.71 -12.50 -11.64
N ARG A 184 21.13 -12.18 -12.81
CA ARG A 184 21.02 -13.10 -13.95
C ARG A 184 22.37 -13.46 -14.56
N THR A 185 23.29 -12.50 -14.64
CA THR A 185 24.66 -12.71 -15.11
C THR A 185 25.46 -13.53 -14.10
N LYS A 186 25.28 -13.28 -12.80
CA LYS A 186 25.86 -14.11 -11.73
C LYS A 186 25.35 -15.56 -11.78
N ALA A 187 24.06 -15.77 -12.01
CA ALA A 187 23.48 -17.10 -12.13
C ALA A 187 24.02 -17.87 -13.35
N ARG A 188 24.18 -17.19 -14.49
CA ARG A 188 24.82 -17.75 -15.69
C ARG A 188 26.30 -18.09 -15.47
N MET A 189 27.04 -17.21 -14.79
CA MET A 189 28.44 -17.47 -14.41
C MET A 189 28.59 -18.68 -13.48
N GLN A 190 27.58 -18.97 -12.66
CA GLN A 190 27.53 -20.15 -11.79
C GLN A 190 27.06 -21.42 -12.50
N GLY A 191 26.71 -21.35 -13.78
CA GLY A 191 26.30 -22.51 -14.58
C GLY A 191 24.86 -22.96 -14.33
N TYR A 192 23.98 -22.09 -13.83
CA TYR A 192 22.56 -22.40 -13.69
C TYR A 192 21.85 -22.34 -15.04
N GLU A 193 21.09 -23.39 -15.36
CA GLU A 193 20.41 -23.54 -16.65
C GLU A 193 19.18 -22.62 -16.77
N GLY A 194 18.55 -22.29 -15.64
CA GLY A 194 17.38 -21.41 -15.58
C GLY A 194 16.03 -22.13 -15.51
N ASP A 195 16.04 -23.47 -15.51
CA ASP A 195 14.83 -24.28 -15.27
C ASP A 195 14.54 -24.44 -13.77
N PRO A 196 13.25 -24.43 -13.36
CA PRO A 196 12.87 -24.66 -11.98
C PRO A 196 13.10 -26.14 -11.60
N CYS A 197 13.65 -26.36 -10.41
CA CYS A 197 13.75 -27.70 -9.84
C CYS A 197 12.35 -28.27 -9.55
N GLY A 198 12.04 -29.48 -10.01
CA GLY A 198 10.73 -30.12 -9.81
C GLY A 198 10.38 -30.47 -8.35
N GLU A 199 11.39 -30.62 -7.48
CA GLU A 199 11.19 -30.96 -6.06
C GLU A 199 11.00 -29.72 -5.18
N CYS A 200 11.84 -28.70 -5.37
CA CYS A 200 11.90 -27.52 -4.48
C CYS A 200 11.61 -26.17 -5.16
N GLY A 201 11.35 -26.15 -6.47
CA GLY A 201 10.96 -24.94 -7.21
C GLY A 201 12.06 -23.88 -7.39
N ASN A 202 13.28 -24.11 -6.90
CA ASN A 202 14.39 -23.16 -7.03
C ASN A 202 15.07 -23.28 -8.40
N TYR A 203 15.62 -22.18 -8.90
CA TYR A 203 16.26 -22.05 -10.22
C TYR A 203 17.78 -22.30 -10.19
N THR A 204 18.26 -23.01 -9.17
CA THR A 204 19.68 -23.30 -8.93
C THR A 204 20.11 -24.65 -9.50
N LEU A 205 19.53 -25.02 -10.65
CA LEU A 205 19.73 -26.29 -11.32
C LEU A 205 21.00 -26.23 -12.20
N VAL A 206 21.97 -27.12 -11.94
CA VAL A 206 23.27 -27.19 -12.63
C VAL A 206 23.41 -28.54 -13.32
N ARG A 207 24.00 -28.53 -14.51
CA ARG A 207 24.32 -29.75 -15.27
C ARG A 207 25.46 -30.54 -14.62
N ASN A 208 25.21 -31.80 -14.30
CA ASN A 208 26.18 -32.74 -13.76
C ASN A 208 26.17 -34.03 -14.61
N GLY A 209 26.90 -33.98 -15.74
CA GLY A 209 26.91 -35.05 -16.73
C GLY A 209 25.63 -35.08 -17.57
N THR A 210 24.98 -36.25 -17.65
CA THR A 210 23.66 -36.43 -18.28
C THR A 210 22.51 -35.94 -17.41
N CYS A 211 22.74 -35.81 -16.10
CA CYS A 211 21.76 -35.38 -15.13
C CYS A 211 21.84 -33.87 -14.85
N MET A 212 20.74 -33.33 -14.33
CA MET A 212 20.65 -32.00 -13.73
C MET A 212 20.55 -32.15 -12.22
N LYS A 213 21.31 -31.36 -11.46
CA LYS A 213 21.32 -31.38 -9.99
C LYS A 213 20.95 -30.02 -9.42
N CYS A 214 20.06 -29.99 -8.45
CA CYS A 214 19.70 -28.78 -7.72
C CYS A 214 20.68 -28.54 -6.57
N ASN A 215 21.32 -27.37 -6.53
CA ASN A 215 22.22 -27.03 -5.42
C ASN A 215 21.48 -26.67 -4.13
N THR A 216 20.18 -26.35 -4.19
CA THR A 216 19.39 -25.99 -3.00
C THR A 216 18.83 -27.19 -2.25
N CYS A 217 18.25 -28.17 -2.95
CA CYS A 217 17.63 -29.33 -2.32
C CYS A 217 18.33 -30.66 -2.63
N GLY A 218 19.38 -30.67 -3.46
CA GLY A 218 20.14 -31.88 -3.80
C GLY A 218 19.45 -32.83 -4.78
N GLY A 219 18.20 -32.59 -5.16
CA GLY A 219 17.44 -33.40 -6.10
C GLY A 219 18.08 -33.44 -7.50
N THR A 220 18.00 -34.59 -8.16
CA THR A 220 18.53 -34.83 -9.50
C THR A 220 17.41 -35.13 -10.49
N SER A 221 17.38 -34.47 -11.64
CA SER A 221 16.43 -34.71 -12.73
C SER A 221 17.15 -35.07 -14.03
N GLY A 222 16.50 -35.83 -14.91
CA GLY A 222 17.02 -36.12 -16.26
C GLY A 222 18.14 -37.17 -16.35
N CYS A 223 18.32 -38.00 -15.32
CA CYS A 223 19.22 -39.16 -15.41
C CYS A 223 18.55 -40.28 -16.20
N SER A 224 19.06 -40.59 -17.40
CA SER A 224 18.82 -41.88 -18.07
C SER A 224 19.98 -42.83 -17.84
#